data_AF-A0A1L7T053-F1
#
_entry.id   AF-A0A1L7T053-F1
#
_cell.length_a   1.000
_cell.length_b   1.000
_cell.length_c   1.000
_cell.angle_alpha   90.00
_cell.angle_beta   90.00
_cell.angle_gamma   90.00
#
_symmetry.space_group_name_H-M   'P 1'
#
loop_
_entity.id
_entity.type
_entity.pdbx_description
1 polymer ?
#
loop_
_entity_poly.entity_id
_entity_poly.type
_entity_poly.pdbx_seq_one_letter_code
_entity_poly.pdbx_strand_id
1 'polypeptide(L)'
;MISPPRSRNDFLIGIICALPLEHEAVGHVVDEFWDIKPGRAVGDTNSYSFGRIGDDNVVLVMSGMGKANAASTAASLHISFPNLELVLVTGICGGVPTSDSSAELLLGDVVISKAVVEYDFFPNKVRSKSSIDDRLARPTRHVRGFVARFETNRLRDALEDRSAIILEELQSRAEVKGQASVYRYPGADKDCLFIPSYRHRHQSDCDICTSESEEVCDASRKISCSELGCDEKQLIARKRLDQNWKLQNAGREKEAQAPFVFVGHFGSGDTVLKSGEERDRLARAHDIVAFEMEGAGVWDEVPCIIIKGVCDYADSHKNKGWQNFAAATAAAVTKALIEEYPKTDKPRKQIDDSSRAESEESSEVGRDAPIFYADVSKCNIFTGFHSSGGTQIINFG
;
A
#
# COMPACT_ATOMS: atom_id res chain seq x y z
N MET A 1 -7.68 19.06 17.82
CA MET A 1 -8.33 18.58 16.60
C MET A 1 -7.55 19.11 15.41
N ILE A 2 -7.13 18.24 14.49
CA ILE A 2 -6.48 18.65 13.23
C ILE A 2 -7.58 19.24 12.33
N SER A 3 -7.34 20.40 11.72
CA SER A 3 -8.31 21.05 10.85
C SER A 3 -8.40 20.33 9.49
N PRO A 4 -9.59 20.24 8.86
CA PRO A 4 -9.71 19.70 7.51
C PRO A 4 -8.80 20.45 6.50
N PRO A 5 -8.35 19.77 5.44
CA PRO A 5 -7.56 20.40 4.39
C PRO A 5 -8.37 21.52 3.70
N ARG A 6 -7.68 22.60 3.31
CA ARG A 6 -8.30 23.80 2.72
C ARG A 6 -8.36 23.73 1.21
N SER A 7 -7.51 22.91 0.60
CA SER A 7 -7.39 22.78 -0.84
C SER A 7 -6.80 21.43 -1.26
N ARG A 8 -6.83 21.14 -2.57
CA ARG A 8 -6.18 19.95 -3.17
C ARG A 8 -4.66 19.91 -2.92
N ASN A 9 -4.05 21.05 -2.61
CA ASN A 9 -2.61 21.17 -2.35
C ASN A 9 -2.20 20.68 -0.96
N ASP A 10 -3.17 20.43 -0.08
CA ASP A 10 -2.93 19.96 1.28
C ASP A 10 -2.86 18.41 1.39
N PHE A 11 -3.00 17.72 0.26
CA PHE A 11 -2.86 16.27 0.14
C PHE A 11 -1.48 15.93 -0.44
N LEU A 12 -0.67 15.22 0.35
CA LEU A 12 0.66 14.77 -0.04
C LEU A 12 0.70 13.27 -0.36
N ILE A 13 -0.31 12.52 0.11
CA ILE A 13 -0.40 11.07 -0.03
C ILE A 13 -1.69 10.70 -0.77
N GLY A 14 -1.55 9.93 -1.84
CA GLY A 14 -2.65 9.30 -2.56
C GLY A 14 -2.70 7.80 -2.28
N ILE A 15 -3.89 7.20 -2.27
CA ILE A 15 -4.07 5.76 -2.16
C ILE A 15 -4.96 5.29 -3.32
N ILE A 16 -4.44 4.40 -4.14
CA ILE A 16 -5.15 3.78 -5.26
C ILE A 16 -5.49 2.33 -4.88
N CYS A 17 -6.77 1.97 -5.04
CA CYS A 17 -7.26 0.59 -4.92
C CYS A 17 -7.87 0.16 -6.26
N ALA A 18 -7.78 -1.11 -6.64
CA ALA A 18 -8.37 -1.61 -7.88
C ALA A 18 -9.81 -2.11 -7.66
N LEU A 19 -10.07 -2.71 -6.50
CA LEU A 19 -11.32 -3.40 -6.17
C LEU A 19 -12.05 -2.74 -5.00
N PRO A 20 -13.40 -2.84 -4.95
CA PRO A 20 -14.18 -2.36 -3.82
C PRO A 20 -13.75 -2.94 -2.47
N LEU A 21 -13.42 -4.24 -2.41
CA LEU A 21 -12.98 -4.89 -1.17
C LEU A 21 -11.65 -4.30 -0.63
N GLU A 22 -10.77 -3.86 -1.54
CA GLU A 22 -9.49 -3.24 -1.17
C GLU A 22 -9.74 -1.84 -0.62
N HIS A 23 -10.59 -1.06 -1.30
CA HIS A 23 -10.97 0.27 -0.86
C HIS A 23 -11.69 0.24 0.50
N GLU A 24 -12.58 -0.73 0.73
CA GLU A 24 -13.25 -0.92 2.02
C GLU A 24 -12.25 -1.25 3.14
N ALA A 25 -11.27 -2.13 2.89
CA ALA A 25 -10.22 -2.46 3.85
C ALA A 25 -9.39 -1.22 4.22
N VAL A 26 -8.96 -0.43 3.23
CA VAL A 26 -8.26 0.85 3.45
C VAL A 26 -9.14 1.81 4.24
N GLY A 27 -10.44 1.87 3.95
CA GLY A 27 -11.36 2.74 4.67
C GLY A 27 -11.47 2.45 6.17
N HIS A 28 -11.16 1.24 6.62
CA HIS A 28 -11.12 0.92 8.05
C HIS A 28 -9.84 1.38 8.75
N VAL A 29 -8.73 1.59 8.02
CA VAL A 29 -7.49 2.14 8.62
C VAL A 29 -7.43 3.66 8.61
N VAL A 30 -8.25 4.33 7.78
CA VAL A 30 -8.44 5.79 7.82
C VAL A 30 -8.96 6.20 9.20
N ASP A 31 -8.31 7.17 9.84
CA ASP A 31 -8.67 7.61 11.19
C ASP A 31 -9.88 8.54 11.18
N GLU A 32 -10.00 9.36 10.14
CA GLU A 32 -11.08 10.32 9.98
C GLU A 32 -11.33 10.59 8.50
N PHE A 33 -12.60 10.58 8.08
CA PHE A 33 -12.99 10.99 6.74
C PHE A 33 -13.44 12.45 6.75
N TRP A 34 -13.03 13.20 5.74
CA TRP A 34 -13.40 14.60 5.57
C TRP A 34 -14.65 14.73 4.70
N ASP A 35 -15.69 15.41 5.21
CA ASP A 35 -16.85 15.82 4.41
C ASP A 35 -16.56 17.14 3.66
N ILE A 36 -15.54 17.10 2.80
CA ILE A 36 -15.16 18.22 1.94
C ILE A 36 -15.26 17.83 0.47
N LYS A 37 -15.44 18.84 -0.38
CA LYS A 37 -15.50 18.67 -1.84
C LYS A 37 -14.54 19.65 -2.52
N PRO A 38 -13.21 19.43 -2.43
CA PRO A 38 -12.21 20.33 -3.01
C PRO A 38 -12.21 20.32 -4.55
N GLY A 39 -13.06 19.51 -5.19
CA GLY A 39 -13.18 19.37 -6.63
C GLY A 39 -12.08 18.51 -7.23
N ARG A 40 -11.97 18.55 -8.55
CA ARG A 40 -10.94 17.88 -9.37
C ARG A 40 -10.61 18.73 -10.59
N ALA A 41 -9.49 18.44 -11.25
CA ALA A 41 -9.07 19.16 -12.45
C ALA A 41 -10.09 18.98 -13.60
N VAL A 42 -10.07 19.91 -14.56
CA VAL A 42 -10.89 19.81 -15.77
C VAL A 42 -10.48 18.56 -16.55
N GLY A 43 -11.46 17.72 -16.91
CA GLY A 43 -11.22 16.47 -17.63
C GLY A 43 -11.00 15.25 -16.73
N ASP A 44 -10.77 15.44 -15.44
CA ASP A 44 -10.70 14.33 -14.49
C ASP A 44 -12.09 13.74 -14.23
N THR A 45 -12.24 12.44 -14.48
CA THR A 45 -13.49 11.69 -14.28
C THR A 45 -13.48 10.82 -13.02
N ASN A 46 -12.37 10.77 -12.27
CA ASN A 46 -12.26 9.96 -11.06
C ASN A 46 -13.21 10.45 -9.97
N SER A 47 -13.61 9.52 -9.10
CA SER A 47 -14.31 9.80 -7.85
C SER A 47 -13.36 9.62 -6.68
N TYR A 48 -13.23 10.66 -5.85
CA TYR A 48 -12.30 10.70 -4.74
C TYR A 48 -13.01 10.65 -3.39
N SER A 49 -12.37 10.02 -2.43
CA SER A 49 -12.67 10.16 -1.01
C SER A 49 -11.48 10.82 -0.30
N PHE A 50 -11.76 11.53 0.79
CA PHE A 50 -10.77 12.31 1.51
C PHE A 50 -10.74 11.91 2.96
N GLY A 51 -9.55 11.74 3.52
CA GLY A 51 -9.43 11.40 4.93
C GLY A 51 -8.08 11.78 5.51
N ARG A 52 -7.85 11.27 6.71
CA ARG A 52 -6.61 11.44 7.47
C ARG A 52 -6.14 10.10 8.01
N ILE A 53 -4.85 9.85 7.89
CA ILE A 53 -4.14 8.74 8.54
C ILE A 53 -2.99 9.37 9.33
N GLY A 54 -2.98 9.19 10.65
CA GLY A 54 -2.04 9.89 11.52
C GLY A 54 -2.17 11.41 11.36
N ASP A 55 -1.09 12.05 10.94
CA ASP A 55 -1.03 13.49 10.72
C ASP A 55 -1.23 13.91 9.25
N ASP A 56 -1.39 12.93 8.34
CA ASP A 56 -1.35 13.16 6.91
C ASP A 56 -2.74 13.11 6.29
N ASN A 57 -3.05 14.11 5.45
CA ASN A 57 -4.26 14.09 4.64
C ASN A 57 -4.04 13.15 3.45
N VAL A 58 -4.96 12.21 3.29
CA VAL A 58 -4.94 11.21 2.24
C VAL A 58 -6.10 11.40 1.27
N VAL A 59 -5.82 11.23 -0.02
CA VAL A 59 -6.84 11.12 -1.07
C VAL A 59 -6.94 9.68 -1.54
N LEU A 60 -8.14 9.11 -1.52
CA LEU A 60 -8.42 7.73 -1.93
C LEU A 60 -9.13 7.73 -3.27
N VAL A 61 -8.76 6.79 -4.15
CA VAL A 61 -9.41 6.59 -5.46
C VAL A 61 -9.45 5.12 -5.82
N MET A 62 -10.51 4.71 -6.51
CA MET A 62 -10.60 3.39 -7.13
C MET A 62 -10.29 3.48 -8.62
N SER A 63 -9.30 2.73 -9.10
CA SER A 63 -8.95 2.70 -10.53
C SER A 63 -9.80 1.71 -11.34
N GLY A 64 -10.26 0.63 -10.71
CA GLY A 64 -10.66 -0.57 -11.44
C GLY A 64 -9.45 -1.44 -11.83
N MET A 65 -9.73 -2.65 -12.30
CA MET A 65 -8.71 -3.65 -12.63
C MET A 65 -7.93 -3.31 -13.91
N GLY A 66 -6.65 -3.64 -13.91
CA GLY A 66 -5.79 -3.61 -15.09
C GLY A 66 -4.98 -2.32 -15.26
N LYS A 67 -3.84 -2.44 -15.95
CA LYS A 67 -2.82 -1.38 -16.06
C LYS A 67 -3.34 -0.10 -16.71
N ALA A 68 -4.15 -0.21 -17.77
CA ALA A 68 -4.65 0.95 -18.50
C ALA A 68 -5.57 1.84 -17.63
N ASN A 69 -6.44 1.21 -16.83
CA ASN A 69 -7.30 1.91 -15.90
C ASN A 69 -6.46 2.55 -14.78
N ALA A 70 -5.51 1.79 -14.22
CA ALA A 70 -4.60 2.27 -13.19
C ALA A 70 -3.78 3.50 -13.65
N ALA A 71 -3.23 3.46 -14.87
CA ALA A 71 -2.48 4.56 -15.47
C ALA A 71 -3.35 5.82 -15.64
N SER A 72 -4.53 5.67 -16.26
CA SER A 72 -5.45 6.80 -16.46
C SER A 72 -5.89 7.44 -15.14
N THR A 73 -6.15 6.62 -14.12
CA THR A 73 -6.50 7.09 -12.78
C THR A 73 -5.34 7.81 -12.12
N ALA A 74 -4.13 7.25 -12.18
CA ALA A 74 -2.93 7.84 -11.59
C ALA A 74 -2.56 9.18 -12.24
N ALA A 75 -2.58 9.27 -13.57
CA ALA A 75 -2.33 10.51 -14.30
C ALA A 75 -3.32 11.61 -13.90
N SER A 76 -4.61 11.28 -13.85
CA SER A 76 -5.66 12.24 -13.45
C SER A 76 -5.54 12.66 -11.98
N LEU A 77 -5.20 11.71 -11.09
CA LEU A 77 -4.93 11.98 -9.68
C LEU A 77 -3.76 12.95 -9.53
N HIS A 78 -2.66 12.72 -10.26
CA HIS A 78 -1.48 13.58 -10.21
C HIS A 78 -1.78 15.01 -10.68
N ILE A 79 -2.58 15.16 -11.74
CA ILE A 79 -3.03 16.49 -12.22
C ILE A 79 -3.98 17.15 -11.21
N SER A 80 -4.86 16.38 -10.57
CA SER A 80 -5.83 16.90 -9.62
C SER A 80 -5.23 17.27 -8.27
N PHE A 81 -4.13 16.65 -7.85
CA PHE A 81 -3.51 16.90 -6.55
C PHE A 81 -2.02 17.20 -6.78
N PRO A 82 -1.67 18.46 -7.10
CA PRO A 82 -0.36 18.81 -7.66
C PRO A 82 0.79 18.69 -6.66
N ASN A 83 0.49 18.57 -5.35
CA ASN A 83 1.48 18.42 -4.30
C ASN A 83 1.62 16.97 -3.80
N LEU A 84 1.07 15.98 -4.51
CA LEU A 84 1.31 14.59 -4.17
C LEU A 84 2.80 14.27 -4.20
N GLU A 85 3.31 13.78 -3.08
CA GLU A 85 4.69 13.31 -2.93
C GLU A 85 4.79 11.80 -3.11
N LEU A 86 3.73 11.08 -2.73
CA LEU A 86 3.69 9.63 -2.77
C LEU A 86 2.28 9.12 -3.08
N VAL A 87 2.19 8.09 -3.93
CA VAL A 87 0.99 7.30 -4.14
C VAL A 87 1.21 5.86 -3.66
N LEU A 88 0.29 5.33 -2.86
CA LEU A 88 0.29 3.95 -2.41
C LEU A 88 -0.72 3.16 -3.23
N VAL A 89 -0.26 2.12 -3.93
CA VAL A 89 -1.13 1.21 -4.68
C VAL A 89 -1.41 0.02 -3.78
N THR A 90 -2.52 0.11 -3.03
CA THR A 90 -2.89 -0.86 -2.00
C THR A 90 -3.90 -1.85 -2.55
N GLY A 91 -3.67 -3.15 -2.32
CA GLY A 91 -4.61 -4.17 -2.78
C GLY A 91 -4.17 -5.60 -2.48
N ILE A 92 -4.60 -6.54 -3.31
CA ILE A 92 -4.25 -7.95 -3.21
C ILE A 92 -3.39 -8.43 -4.39
N CYS A 93 -2.63 -9.50 -4.20
CA CYS A 93 -1.78 -10.12 -5.22
C CYS A 93 -1.74 -11.64 -5.08
N GLY A 94 -1.20 -12.29 -6.12
CA GLY A 94 -0.77 -13.68 -6.06
C GLY A 94 0.69 -13.76 -5.64
N GLY A 95 1.01 -14.54 -4.61
CA GLY A 95 2.36 -14.67 -4.06
C GLY A 95 3.20 -15.71 -4.80
N VAL A 96 4.51 -15.56 -4.76
CA VAL A 96 5.47 -16.58 -5.18
C VAL A 96 6.02 -17.27 -3.95
N PRO A 97 5.65 -18.54 -3.70
CA PRO A 97 6.24 -19.31 -2.62
C PRO A 97 7.75 -19.47 -2.82
N THR A 98 8.52 -19.28 -1.76
CA THR A 98 9.96 -19.52 -1.75
C THR A 98 10.25 -20.97 -1.34
N SER A 99 11.38 -21.50 -1.80
CA SER A 99 11.89 -22.82 -1.35
C SER A 99 12.71 -22.73 -0.06
N ASP A 100 12.97 -21.53 0.46
CA ASP A 100 13.74 -21.31 1.68
C ASP A 100 12.80 -21.24 2.90
N SER A 101 12.99 -22.17 3.84
CA SER A 101 12.22 -22.28 5.08
C SER A 101 12.28 -21.05 6.00
N SER A 102 13.23 -20.14 5.81
CA SER A 102 13.39 -18.91 6.59
C SER A 102 12.67 -17.69 6.00
N ALA A 103 12.20 -17.80 4.75
CA ALA A 103 11.53 -16.74 4.00
C ALA A 103 10.23 -17.26 3.35
N GLU A 104 9.59 -18.26 3.95
CA GLU A 104 8.33 -18.83 3.46
C GLU A 104 7.27 -17.73 3.39
N LEU A 105 6.80 -17.42 2.17
CA LEU A 105 5.68 -16.51 1.93
C LEU A 105 4.36 -17.28 2.08
N LEU A 106 3.47 -16.77 2.93
CA LEU A 106 2.17 -17.34 3.26
C LEU A 106 1.03 -16.43 2.79
N LEU A 107 -0.19 -16.96 2.73
CA LEU A 107 -1.36 -16.12 2.46
C LEU A 107 -1.56 -15.15 3.63
N GLY A 108 -1.95 -13.91 3.31
CA GLY A 108 -2.07 -12.81 4.27
C GLY A 108 -0.78 -12.00 4.45
N ASP A 109 0.38 -12.50 4.03
CA ASP A 109 1.61 -11.69 4.00
C ASP A 109 1.49 -10.52 3.03
N VAL A 110 2.34 -9.52 3.23
CA VAL A 110 2.31 -8.30 2.43
C VAL A 110 3.64 -8.12 1.69
N VAL A 111 3.53 -7.80 0.41
CA VAL A 111 4.68 -7.47 -0.44
C VAL A 111 4.69 -5.97 -0.72
N ILE A 112 5.85 -5.36 -0.53
CA ILE A 112 6.18 -3.97 -0.86
C ILE A 112 7.09 -3.96 -2.09
N SER A 113 6.77 -3.12 -3.07
CA SER A 113 7.53 -3.06 -4.31
C SER A 113 8.93 -2.47 -4.15
N LYS A 114 9.93 -3.23 -4.60
CA LYS A 114 11.28 -2.74 -4.89
C LYS A 114 11.42 -2.33 -6.36
N ALA A 115 10.82 -3.11 -7.25
CA ALA A 115 10.74 -2.84 -8.68
C ALA A 115 9.50 -3.55 -9.27
N VAL A 116 9.15 -3.19 -10.50
CA VAL A 116 8.06 -3.80 -11.25
C VAL A 116 8.60 -4.32 -12.58
N VAL A 117 8.17 -5.53 -12.95
CA VAL A 117 8.47 -6.19 -14.21
C VAL A 117 7.17 -6.37 -14.95
N GLU A 118 7.01 -5.66 -16.06
CA GLU A 118 5.84 -5.83 -16.91
C GLU A 118 5.94 -7.12 -17.73
N TYR A 119 4.89 -7.92 -17.72
CA TYR A 119 4.74 -9.09 -18.58
C TYR A 119 3.35 -9.13 -19.19
N ASP A 120 3.27 -9.51 -20.46
CA ASP A 120 2.00 -9.71 -21.14
C ASP A 120 1.89 -11.12 -21.72
N PHE A 121 0.70 -11.69 -21.59
CA PHE A 121 0.35 -12.97 -22.21
C PHE A 121 -0.16 -12.71 -23.63
N PHE A 122 0.67 -13.01 -24.63
CA PHE A 122 0.20 -13.18 -25.99
C PHE A 122 -0.18 -14.66 -26.19
N PRO A 123 -1.22 -14.99 -26.98
CA PRO A 123 -1.62 -16.37 -27.21
C PRO A 123 -0.39 -17.18 -27.66
N ASN A 124 0.05 -18.08 -26.77
CA ASN A 124 1.17 -19.02 -26.87
C ASN A 124 2.60 -18.52 -26.61
N LYS A 125 2.82 -17.26 -26.18
CA LYS A 125 4.16 -16.82 -25.70
C LYS A 125 4.04 -15.76 -24.60
N VAL A 126 4.64 -16.05 -23.44
CA VAL A 126 4.96 -15.00 -22.47
C VAL A 126 6.19 -14.28 -22.97
N ARG A 127 6.05 -12.98 -23.27
CA ARG A 127 7.20 -12.10 -23.50
C ARG A 127 7.29 -11.17 -22.30
N SER A 128 8.36 -11.30 -21.53
CA SER A 128 8.84 -10.17 -20.76
C SER A 128 9.30 -9.11 -21.75
N LYS A 129 8.79 -7.89 -21.57
CA LYS A 129 9.27 -6.72 -22.27
C LYS A 129 10.71 -6.45 -21.80
N SER A 130 11.67 -6.95 -22.55
CA SER A 130 13.08 -7.10 -22.12
C SER A 130 14.03 -6.16 -22.83
N SER A 131 13.55 -5.35 -23.77
CA SER A 131 14.36 -4.28 -24.36
C SER A 131 14.64 -3.19 -23.32
N ILE A 132 15.74 -2.45 -23.48
CA ILE A 132 16.12 -1.39 -22.54
C ILE A 132 15.01 -0.32 -22.46
N ASP A 133 14.36 -0.04 -23.58
CA ASP A 133 13.30 0.96 -23.69
C ASP A 133 11.97 0.50 -23.08
N ASP A 134 11.77 -0.81 -22.88
CA ASP A 134 10.53 -1.33 -22.27
C ASP A 134 10.64 -1.56 -20.75
N ARG A 135 11.78 -1.22 -20.13
CA ARG A 135 11.95 -1.36 -18.68
C ARG A 135 11.35 -0.17 -17.97
N LEU A 136 10.41 -0.45 -17.06
CA LEU A 136 9.88 0.54 -16.13
C LEU A 136 11.01 1.28 -15.40
N ALA A 137 10.82 2.58 -15.21
CA ALA A 137 11.83 3.42 -14.59
C ALA A 137 12.12 2.96 -13.15
N ARG A 138 13.31 3.29 -12.64
CA ARG A 138 13.58 3.10 -11.21
C ARG A 138 12.73 4.10 -10.41
N PRO A 139 12.23 3.73 -9.21
CA PRO A 139 11.58 4.69 -8.33
C PRO A 139 12.46 5.91 -8.09
N THR A 140 11.82 7.03 -7.77
CA THR A 140 12.52 8.25 -7.36
C THR A 140 13.46 7.95 -6.18
N ARG A 141 14.53 8.75 -6.05
CA ARG A 141 15.55 8.50 -5.02
C ARG A 141 14.97 8.46 -3.60
N HIS A 142 13.99 9.31 -3.31
CA HIS A 142 13.36 9.37 -1.98
C HIS A 142 12.51 8.12 -1.72
N VAL A 143 11.66 7.69 -2.66
CA VAL A 143 10.87 6.45 -2.53
C VAL A 143 11.79 5.24 -2.37
N ARG A 144 12.81 5.12 -3.23
CA ARG A 144 13.77 4.01 -3.14
C ARG A 144 14.51 3.98 -1.80
N GLY A 145 14.96 5.13 -1.32
CA GLY A 145 15.64 5.25 -0.03
C GLY A 145 14.72 4.90 1.15
N PHE A 146 13.44 5.27 1.06
CA PHE A 146 12.43 4.93 2.05
C PHE A 146 12.16 3.43 2.07
N VAL A 147 11.87 2.80 0.92
CA VAL A 147 11.62 1.35 0.83
C VAL A 147 12.82 0.53 1.30
N ALA A 148 14.04 0.94 0.96
CA ALA A 148 15.27 0.24 1.35
C ALA A 148 15.46 0.13 2.89
N ARG A 149 14.79 0.98 3.68
CA ARG A 149 14.78 0.87 5.15
C ARG A 149 14.22 -0.48 5.60
N PHE A 150 13.17 -0.96 4.95
CA PHE A 150 12.45 -2.18 5.28
C PHE A 150 13.11 -3.45 4.71
N GLU A 151 14.25 -3.31 4.03
CA GLU A 151 15.15 -4.45 3.75
C GLU A 151 16.02 -4.80 4.98
N THR A 152 16.05 -3.93 6.00
CA THR A 152 16.77 -4.18 7.26
C THR A 152 15.84 -4.79 8.29
N ASN A 153 16.31 -5.81 9.02
CA ASN A 153 15.49 -6.54 10.00
C ASN A 153 14.81 -5.60 11.00
N ARG A 154 15.57 -4.74 11.70
CA ARG A 154 15.01 -3.88 12.75
C ARG A 154 13.81 -3.03 12.29
N LEU A 155 13.88 -2.43 11.11
CA LEU A 155 12.81 -1.56 10.62
C LEU A 155 11.66 -2.33 10.00
N ARG A 156 11.94 -3.51 9.42
CA ARG A 156 10.90 -4.43 8.97
C ARG A 156 10.14 -5.01 10.16
N ASP A 157 10.82 -5.51 11.18
CA ASP A 157 10.20 -6.08 12.38
C ASP A 157 9.29 -5.04 13.06
N ALA A 158 9.74 -3.78 13.16
CA ALA A 158 8.91 -2.69 13.69
C ALA A 158 7.67 -2.39 12.82
N LEU A 159 7.81 -2.49 11.49
CA LEU A 159 6.69 -2.33 10.56
C LEU A 159 5.69 -3.48 10.70
N GLU A 160 6.16 -4.71 10.83
CA GLU A 160 5.36 -5.92 11.05
C GLU A 160 4.60 -5.84 12.39
N ASP A 161 5.28 -5.49 13.48
CA ASP A 161 4.69 -5.29 14.81
C ASP A 161 3.59 -4.23 14.78
N ARG A 162 3.86 -3.08 14.14
CA ARG A 162 2.88 -1.99 14.01
C ARG A 162 1.69 -2.41 13.15
N SER A 163 1.94 -3.15 12.07
CA SER A 163 0.89 -3.64 11.16
C SER A 163 -0.02 -4.66 11.83
N ALA A 164 0.52 -5.54 12.69
CA ALA A 164 -0.28 -6.48 13.47
C ALA A 164 -1.28 -5.76 14.39
N ILE A 165 -0.83 -4.69 15.08
CA ILE A 165 -1.71 -3.86 15.92
C ILE A 165 -2.81 -3.20 15.08
N ILE A 166 -2.44 -2.60 13.94
CA ILE A 166 -3.42 -1.93 13.06
C ILE A 166 -4.43 -2.93 12.48
N LEU A 167 -4.02 -4.16 12.18
CA LEU A 167 -4.92 -5.21 11.71
C LEU A 167 -5.99 -5.55 12.77
N GLU A 168 -5.60 -5.64 14.05
CA GLU A 168 -6.55 -5.86 15.14
C GLU A 168 -7.52 -4.68 15.31
N GLU A 169 -7.02 -3.44 15.18
CA GLU A 169 -7.85 -2.23 15.19
C GLU A 169 -8.86 -2.22 14.03
N LEU A 170 -8.42 -2.60 12.82
CA LEU A 170 -9.25 -2.74 11.63
C LEU A 170 -10.36 -3.76 11.88
N GLN A 171 -10.01 -4.96 12.36
CA GLN A 171 -10.98 -6.03 12.65
C GLN A 171 -12.01 -5.58 13.69
N SER A 172 -11.56 -4.87 14.74
CA SER A 172 -12.45 -4.32 15.77
C SER A 172 -13.39 -3.24 15.21
N ARG A 173 -12.89 -2.34 14.35
CA ARG A 173 -13.72 -1.32 13.68
C ARG A 173 -14.75 -1.94 12.74
N ALA A 174 -14.37 -3.00 12.04
CA ALA A 174 -15.28 -3.76 11.18
C ALA A 174 -16.37 -4.46 12.00
N GLU A 175 -16.04 -5.03 13.15
CA GLU A 175 -17.00 -5.64 14.07
C GLU A 175 -18.08 -4.64 14.53
N VAL A 176 -17.68 -3.43 14.94
CA VAL A 176 -18.62 -2.36 15.34
C VAL A 176 -19.59 -1.99 14.21
N LYS A 177 -19.16 -2.11 12.95
CA LYS A 177 -19.99 -1.84 11.75
C LYS A 177 -20.80 -3.07 11.29
N GLY A 178 -20.84 -4.15 12.06
CA GLY A 178 -21.56 -5.38 11.71
C GLY A 178 -20.86 -6.24 10.66
N GLN A 179 -19.56 -6.04 10.44
CA GLN A 179 -18.72 -6.73 9.44
C GLN A 179 -17.69 -7.66 10.12
N ALA A 180 -17.96 -8.15 11.33
CA ALA A 180 -17.02 -8.90 12.17
C ALA A 180 -16.34 -10.10 11.47
N SER A 181 -17.06 -10.79 10.57
CA SER A 181 -16.55 -11.96 9.85
C SER A 181 -15.78 -11.64 8.58
N VAL A 182 -15.83 -10.40 8.07
CA VAL A 182 -15.32 -10.05 6.73
C VAL A 182 -13.80 -10.14 6.66
N TYR A 183 -13.11 -9.61 7.68
CA TYR A 183 -11.64 -9.52 7.73
C TYR A 183 -11.01 -10.50 8.72
N ARG A 184 -11.75 -11.54 9.10
CA ARG A 184 -11.24 -12.55 10.02
C ARG A 184 -10.14 -13.37 9.35
N TYR A 185 -9.12 -13.74 10.12
CA TYR A 185 -8.11 -14.70 9.66
C TYR A 185 -8.76 -16.02 9.23
N PRO A 186 -8.59 -16.46 7.96
CA PRO A 186 -9.22 -17.68 7.47
C PRO A 186 -8.74 -18.96 8.17
N GLY A 187 -7.55 -18.93 8.77
CA GLY A 187 -6.94 -20.06 9.47
C GLY A 187 -5.79 -20.69 8.68
N ALA A 188 -4.80 -21.22 9.41
CA ALA A 188 -3.62 -21.86 8.82
C ALA A 188 -3.99 -23.11 7.98
N ASP A 189 -5.07 -23.79 8.34
CA ASP A 189 -5.61 -24.93 7.58
C ASP A 189 -6.23 -24.53 6.23
N LYS A 190 -6.44 -23.23 5.99
CA LYS A 190 -6.96 -22.68 4.73
C LYS A 190 -5.86 -22.14 3.82
N ASP A 191 -4.61 -22.22 4.24
CA ASP A 191 -3.46 -21.86 3.43
C ASP A 191 -2.87 -23.08 2.73
N CYS A 192 -3.46 -23.41 1.58
CA CYS A 192 -3.10 -24.58 0.78
C CYS A 192 -2.19 -24.19 -0.39
N LEU A 193 -0.94 -24.65 -0.36
CA LEU A 193 -0.02 -24.57 -1.49
C LEU A 193 0.20 -25.96 -2.08
N PHE A 194 -0.17 -26.14 -3.34
CA PHE A 194 0.08 -27.37 -4.09
C PHE A 194 1.40 -27.32 -4.85
N ILE A 195 1.95 -28.48 -5.22
CA ILE A 195 3.10 -28.51 -6.13
C ILE A 195 2.79 -27.80 -7.45
N PRO A 196 3.76 -27.11 -8.08
CA PRO A 196 3.50 -26.26 -9.25
C PRO A 196 2.86 -26.97 -10.46
N SER A 197 3.16 -28.27 -10.62
CA SER A 197 2.61 -29.10 -11.70
C SER A 197 1.19 -29.61 -11.42
N TYR A 198 0.69 -29.52 -10.18
CA TYR A 198 -0.64 -30.01 -9.83
C TYR A 198 -1.71 -29.06 -10.36
N ARG A 199 -2.62 -29.57 -11.19
CA ARG A 199 -3.65 -28.78 -11.86
C ARG A 199 -4.97 -28.83 -11.12
N HIS A 200 -5.59 -27.66 -10.95
CA HIS A 200 -6.95 -27.53 -10.43
C HIS A 200 -7.98 -27.93 -11.51
N ARG A 201 -8.43 -29.18 -11.49
CA ARG A 201 -9.38 -29.74 -12.47
C ARG A 201 -10.34 -30.75 -11.84
N HIS A 202 -11.43 -31.11 -12.53
CA HIS A 202 -12.32 -32.17 -12.04
C HIS A 202 -11.57 -33.50 -11.90
N GLN A 203 -11.86 -34.22 -10.81
CA GLN A 203 -11.22 -35.51 -10.52
C GLN A 203 -11.91 -36.68 -11.23
N SER A 204 -13.20 -36.54 -11.54
CA SER A 204 -13.99 -37.49 -12.34
C SER A 204 -15.01 -36.76 -13.19
N ASP A 205 -15.65 -37.48 -14.11
CA ASP A 205 -16.89 -37.07 -14.80
C ASP A 205 -16.82 -35.71 -15.50
N CYS A 206 -15.79 -35.51 -16.34
CA CYS A 206 -15.67 -34.31 -17.18
C CYS A 206 -15.03 -34.64 -18.53
N ASP A 207 -15.71 -34.27 -19.63
CA ASP A 207 -15.26 -34.51 -21.01
C ASP A 207 -14.01 -33.71 -21.39
N ILE A 208 -13.71 -32.63 -20.65
CA ILE A 208 -12.57 -31.74 -20.90
C ILE A 208 -11.40 -32.05 -19.95
N CYS A 209 -11.69 -32.29 -18.67
CA CYS A 209 -10.66 -32.52 -17.64
C CYS A 209 -10.22 -33.99 -17.57
N THR A 210 -10.09 -34.65 -18.72
CA THR A 210 -9.81 -36.09 -18.77
C THR A 210 -8.42 -36.40 -18.24
N SER A 211 -8.21 -37.64 -17.77
CA SER A 211 -6.92 -38.08 -17.23
C SER A 211 -5.75 -37.92 -18.20
N GLU A 212 -6.03 -38.01 -19.49
CA GLU A 212 -5.06 -37.98 -20.59
C GLU A 212 -4.83 -36.57 -21.17
N SER A 213 -5.64 -35.58 -20.80
CA SER A 213 -5.55 -34.20 -21.29
C SER A 213 -4.94 -33.26 -20.24
N GLU A 214 -4.13 -32.30 -20.69
CA GLU A 214 -3.70 -31.16 -19.87
C GLU A 214 -4.75 -30.05 -19.79
N GLU A 215 -5.87 -30.19 -20.50
CA GLU A 215 -6.93 -29.18 -20.54
C GLU A 215 -7.71 -29.11 -19.22
N VAL A 216 -8.07 -27.88 -18.85
CA VAL A 216 -8.83 -27.58 -17.64
C VAL A 216 -10.04 -26.74 -18.05
N CYS A 217 -11.24 -27.25 -17.77
CA CYS A 217 -12.46 -26.55 -18.12
C CYS A 217 -12.74 -25.35 -17.19
N ASP A 218 -13.46 -24.35 -17.71
CA ASP A 218 -13.79 -23.15 -16.94
C ASP A 218 -14.72 -23.40 -15.74
N ALA A 219 -15.47 -24.50 -15.75
CA ALA A 219 -16.30 -24.88 -14.61
C ALA A 219 -15.45 -25.23 -13.39
N SER A 220 -14.43 -26.09 -13.55
CA SER A 220 -13.53 -26.48 -12.45
C SER A 220 -12.82 -25.27 -11.83
N ARG A 221 -12.40 -24.30 -12.65
CA ARG A 221 -11.72 -23.05 -12.24
C ARG A 221 -12.55 -22.14 -11.34
N LYS A 222 -13.87 -22.36 -11.26
CA LYS A 222 -14.78 -21.57 -10.42
C LYS A 222 -15.10 -22.24 -9.09
N ILE A 223 -14.79 -23.53 -8.95
CA ILE A 223 -15.06 -24.36 -7.77
C ILE A 223 -13.83 -24.30 -6.84
N SER A 224 -14.05 -24.31 -5.53
CA SER A 224 -12.95 -24.33 -4.56
C SER A 224 -12.18 -25.65 -4.56
N CYS A 225 -10.92 -25.67 -4.09
CA CYS A 225 -10.13 -26.90 -4.01
C CYS A 225 -10.82 -27.98 -3.14
N SER A 226 -11.48 -27.58 -2.06
CA SER A 226 -12.22 -28.49 -1.17
C SER A 226 -13.44 -29.10 -1.83
N GLU A 227 -14.22 -28.31 -2.58
CA GLU A 227 -15.40 -28.81 -3.30
C GLU A 227 -15.01 -29.65 -4.51
N LEU A 228 -13.90 -29.31 -5.17
CA LEU A 228 -13.39 -30.05 -6.31
C LEU A 228 -12.70 -31.36 -5.90
N GLY A 229 -12.34 -31.51 -4.62
CA GLY A 229 -11.63 -32.67 -4.10
C GLY A 229 -10.18 -32.75 -4.54
N CYS A 230 -9.45 -31.63 -4.51
CA CYS A 230 -8.02 -31.61 -4.82
C CYS A 230 -7.24 -32.56 -3.89
N ASP A 231 -6.25 -33.26 -4.43
CA ASP A 231 -5.46 -34.27 -3.72
C ASP A 231 -4.51 -33.61 -2.72
N GLU A 232 -4.85 -33.73 -1.44
CA GLU A 232 -4.06 -33.18 -0.33
C GLU A 232 -2.63 -33.74 -0.26
N LYS A 233 -2.35 -34.91 -0.87
CA LYS A 233 -0.99 -35.45 -0.96
C LYS A 233 -0.07 -34.60 -1.82
N GLN A 234 -0.63 -33.70 -2.64
CA GLN A 234 0.10 -32.77 -3.49
C GLN A 234 0.42 -31.44 -2.77
N LEU A 235 0.02 -31.29 -1.50
CA LEU A 235 0.33 -30.11 -0.70
C LEU A 235 1.80 -30.07 -0.28
N ILE A 236 2.38 -28.88 -0.32
CA ILE A 236 3.74 -28.62 0.15
C ILE A 236 3.70 -28.31 1.64
N ALA A 237 4.42 -29.12 2.43
CA ALA A 237 4.62 -28.86 3.86
C ALA A 237 5.50 -27.62 4.07
N ARG A 238 5.09 -26.75 5.00
CA ARG A 238 5.74 -25.46 5.28
C ARG A 238 5.90 -25.24 6.78
N LYS A 239 7.12 -24.91 7.20
CA LYS A 239 7.50 -24.85 8.62
C LYS A 239 6.82 -23.69 9.34
N ARG A 240 6.77 -22.51 8.71
CA ARG A 240 6.11 -21.32 9.25
C ARG A 240 4.60 -21.52 9.31
N LEU A 241 4.01 -22.20 8.32
CA LEU A 241 2.59 -22.53 8.36
C LEU A 241 2.24 -23.45 9.54
N ASP A 242 3.05 -24.48 9.79
CA ASP A 242 2.91 -25.37 10.95
C ASP A 242 3.03 -24.59 12.29
N GLN A 243 3.87 -23.57 12.35
CA GLN A 243 3.94 -22.67 13.51
C GLN A 243 2.65 -21.85 13.69
N ASN A 244 2.12 -21.27 12.61
CA ASN A 244 0.84 -20.55 12.65
C ASN A 244 -0.31 -21.46 13.09
N TRP A 245 -0.35 -22.70 12.61
CA TRP A 245 -1.32 -23.70 13.04
C TRP A 245 -1.22 -23.99 14.54
N LYS A 246 0.00 -24.15 15.09
CA LYS A 246 0.19 -24.35 16.53
C LYS A 246 -0.24 -23.13 17.35
N LEU A 247 0.06 -21.92 16.89
CA LEU A 247 -0.37 -20.67 17.53
C LEU A 247 -1.90 -20.56 17.56
N GLN A 248 -2.56 -20.81 16.42
CA GLN A 248 -4.01 -20.82 16.32
C GLN A 248 -4.65 -21.82 17.30
N ASN A 249 -4.16 -23.06 17.36
CA ASN A 249 -4.69 -24.09 18.27
C ASN A 249 -4.37 -23.83 19.75
N ALA A 250 -3.37 -22.98 20.03
CA ALA A 250 -3.07 -22.50 21.38
C ALA A 250 -3.89 -21.25 21.78
N GLY A 251 -4.85 -20.81 20.95
CA GLY A 251 -5.65 -19.61 21.19
C GLY A 251 -4.92 -18.29 20.93
N ARG A 252 -3.75 -18.34 20.27
CA ARG A 252 -2.90 -17.19 19.94
C ARG A 252 -3.13 -16.73 18.50
N GLU A 253 -4.42 -16.57 18.12
CA GLU A 253 -4.83 -16.21 16.75
C GLU A 253 -4.18 -14.89 16.28
N LYS A 254 -4.02 -13.92 17.19
CA LYS A 254 -3.36 -12.62 16.92
C LYS A 254 -1.94 -12.78 16.40
N GLU A 255 -1.19 -13.73 16.95
CA GLU A 255 0.18 -14.01 16.52
C GLU A 255 0.20 -14.86 15.26
N ALA A 256 -0.75 -15.80 15.11
CA ALA A 256 -0.87 -16.63 13.92
C ALA A 256 -1.23 -15.83 12.66
N GLN A 257 -1.99 -14.73 12.82
CA GLN A 257 -2.45 -13.89 11.73
C GLN A 257 -1.52 -12.71 11.41
N ALA A 258 -0.46 -12.49 12.19
CA ALA A 258 0.44 -11.36 12.01
C ALA A 258 1.14 -11.45 10.63
N PRO A 259 1.02 -10.41 9.78
CA PRO A 259 1.58 -10.46 8.43
C PRO A 259 3.09 -10.28 8.46
N PHE A 260 3.81 -11.07 7.66
CA PHE A 260 5.22 -10.78 7.34
C PHE A 260 5.28 -9.83 6.15
N VAL A 261 6.31 -8.98 6.13
CA VAL A 261 6.53 -7.99 5.08
C VAL A 261 7.72 -8.39 4.21
N PHE A 262 7.47 -8.52 2.92
CA PHE A 262 8.49 -8.82 1.92
C PHE A 262 8.74 -7.59 1.06
N VAL A 263 10.02 -7.27 0.81
CA VAL A 263 10.40 -6.24 -0.16
C VAL A 263 10.98 -6.94 -1.38
N GLY A 264 10.35 -6.79 -2.55
CA GLY A 264 10.78 -7.53 -3.73
C GLY A 264 10.17 -7.02 -5.04
N HIS A 265 10.42 -7.74 -6.14
CA HIS A 265 9.89 -7.34 -7.44
C HIS A 265 8.47 -7.88 -7.64
N PHE A 266 7.61 -7.02 -8.19
CA PHE A 266 6.31 -7.43 -8.69
C PHE A 266 6.40 -7.78 -10.17
N GLY A 267 5.73 -8.86 -10.57
CA GLY A 267 5.29 -9.02 -11.95
C GLY A 267 3.95 -8.32 -12.12
N SER A 268 3.83 -7.45 -13.13
CA SER A 268 2.57 -6.75 -13.45
C SER A 268 2.12 -7.09 -14.87
N GLY A 269 0.87 -7.55 -15.03
CA GLY A 269 0.33 -7.93 -16.34
C GLY A 269 -1.19 -7.76 -16.45
N ASP A 270 -1.75 -7.84 -17.67
CA ASP A 270 -3.19 -7.64 -17.89
C ASP A 270 -4.05 -8.89 -17.65
N THR A 271 -3.43 -10.02 -17.31
CA THR A 271 -4.16 -11.27 -17.09
C THR A 271 -3.67 -11.95 -15.83
N VAL A 272 -4.64 -12.42 -15.03
CA VAL A 272 -4.36 -13.22 -13.84
C VAL A 272 -3.58 -14.47 -14.22
N LEU A 273 -2.41 -14.63 -13.62
CA LEU A 273 -1.59 -15.83 -13.74
C LEU A 273 -2.29 -17.02 -13.05
N LYS A 274 -2.39 -18.16 -13.75
CA LYS A 274 -3.13 -19.35 -13.28
C LYS A 274 -2.33 -20.64 -13.49
N SER A 275 -1.00 -20.57 -13.40
CA SER A 275 -0.11 -21.71 -13.63
C SER A 275 1.09 -21.61 -12.70
N GLY A 276 1.22 -22.57 -11.78
CA GLY A 276 2.36 -22.63 -10.85
C GLY A 276 3.70 -22.77 -11.58
N GLU A 277 3.75 -23.51 -12.68
CA GLU A 277 4.98 -23.67 -13.47
C GLU A 277 5.39 -22.38 -14.19
N GLU A 278 4.43 -21.66 -14.79
CA GLU A 278 4.75 -20.39 -15.45
C GLU A 278 5.10 -19.31 -14.42
N ARG A 279 4.42 -19.29 -13.27
CA ARG A 279 4.78 -18.48 -12.10
C ARG A 279 6.23 -18.70 -11.72
N ASP A 280 6.61 -19.95 -11.48
CA ASP A 280 7.98 -20.28 -11.07
C ASP A 280 9.01 -19.94 -12.15
N ARG A 281 8.64 -20.10 -13.44
CA ARG A 281 9.49 -19.74 -14.56
C ARG A 281 9.76 -18.23 -14.60
N LEU A 282 8.72 -17.41 -14.50
CA LEU A 282 8.82 -15.95 -14.51
C LEU A 282 9.51 -15.42 -13.25
N ALA A 283 9.16 -15.98 -12.09
CA ALA A 283 9.78 -15.66 -10.82
C ALA A 283 11.29 -15.88 -10.86
N ARG A 284 11.77 -17.04 -11.33
CA ARG A 284 13.21 -17.29 -11.47
C ARG A 284 13.89 -16.41 -12.51
N ALA A 285 13.20 -16.09 -13.60
CA ALA A 285 13.79 -15.28 -14.67
C ALA A 285 13.96 -13.80 -14.27
N HIS A 286 13.11 -13.28 -13.38
CA HIS A 286 12.99 -11.85 -13.08
C HIS A 286 13.05 -11.50 -11.60
N ASP A 287 13.34 -12.47 -10.73
CA ASP A 287 13.37 -12.30 -9.27
C ASP A 287 12.05 -11.73 -8.73
N ILE A 288 10.93 -12.23 -9.26
CA ILE A 288 9.56 -11.80 -8.88
C ILE A 288 9.12 -12.56 -7.63
N VAL A 289 8.56 -11.83 -6.66
CA VAL A 289 8.00 -12.38 -5.42
C VAL A 289 6.48 -12.35 -5.35
N ALA A 290 5.83 -11.54 -6.21
CA ALA A 290 4.38 -11.47 -6.31
C ALA A 290 3.90 -10.97 -7.68
N PHE A 291 2.68 -11.34 -8.04
CA PHE A 291 2.02 -11.01 -9.31
C PHE A 291 0.74 -10.20 -9.07
N GLU A 292 0.58 -9.10 -9.78
CA GLU A 292 -0.57 -8.20 -9.70
C GLU A 292 -0.88 -7.57 -11.09
N MET A 293 -1.87 -6.67 -11.18
CA MET A 293 -2.43 -6.23 -12.48
C MET A 293 -2.48 -4.72 -12.70
N GLU A 294 -2.02 -3.90 -11.75
CA GLU A 294 -2.16 -2.43 -11.82
C GLU A 294 -0.82 -1.70 -11.76
N GLY A 295 0.14 -2.24 -11.02
CA GLY A 295 1.36 -1.59 -10.58
C GLY A 295 2.15 -0.94 -11.71
N ALA A 296 2.36 -1.65 -12.82
CA ALA A 296 3.08 -1.12 -13.98
C ALA A 296 2.41 0.12 -14.60
N GLY A 297 1.07 0.20 -14.55
CA GLY A 297 0.34 1.37 -15.05
C GLY A 297 0.52 2.61 -14.17
N VAL A 298 0.66 2.45 -12.86
CA VAL A 298 0.88 3.58 -11.93
C VAL A 298 2.35 3.99 -11.86
N TRP A 299 3.25 3.02 -12.04
CA TRP A 299 4.69 3.14 -11.78
C TRP A 299 5.38 4.29 -12.52
N ASP A 300 5.00 4.52 -13.78
CA ASP A 300 5.60 5.55 -14.61
C ASP A 300 4.86 6.91 -14.54
N GLU A 301 3.68 6.96 -13.91
CA GLU A 301 2.83 8.17 -13.86
C GLU A 301 3.13 9.06 -12.65
N VAL A 302 3.46 8.46 -11.51
CA VAL A 302 3.57 9.16 -10.23
C VAL A 302 4.51 8.41 -9.28
N PRO A 303 5.31 9.09 -8.43
CA PRO A 303 6.10 8.41 -7.40
C PRO A 303 5.21 7.53 -6.53
N CYS A 304 5.42 6.22 -6.58
CA CYS A 304 4.54 5.28 -5.90
C CYS A 304 5.25 4.12 -5.22
N ILE A 305 4.53 3.50 -4.28
CA ILE A 305 4.87 2.22 -3.66
C ILE A 305 3.66 1.30 -3.80
N ILE A 306 3.87 0.10 -4.33
CA ILE A 306 2.84 -0.93 -4.44
C ILE A 306 2.90 -1.78 -3.17
N ILE A 307 1.76 -1.96 -2.52
CA ILE A 307 1.59 -2.70 -1.26
C ILE A 307 0.46 -3.69 -1.48
N LYS A 308 0.79 -4.98 -1.56
CA LYS A 308 -0.22 -6.00 -1.88
C LYS A 308 -0.20 -7.14 -0.88
N GLY A 309 -1.37 -7.48 -0.35
CA GLY A 309 -1.58 -8.64 0.49
C GLY A 309 -1.76 -9.90 -0.36
N VAL A 310 -1.12 -10.99 0.02
CA VAL A 310 -1.14 -12.25 -0.73
C VAL A 310 -2.46 -12.97 -0.48
N CYS A 311 -3.29 -13.12 -1.52
CA CYS A 311 -4.58 -13.81 -1.42
C CYS A 311 -4.63 -15.17 -2.12
N ASP A 312 -3.69 -15.45 -3.02
CA ASP A 312 -3.47 -16.75 -3.65
C ASP A 312 -1.99 -16.90 -4.03
N TYR A 313 -1.61 -18.01 -4.66
CA TYR A 313 -0.23 -18.28 -5.06
C TYR A 313 0.02 -18.11 -6.57
N ALA A 314 -0.77 -17.28 -7.26
CA ALA A 314 -0.65 -17.06 -8.70
C ALA A 314 -0.62 -18.37 -9.54
N ASP A 315 -1.30 -19.42 -9.06
CA ASP A 315 -1.41 -20.73 -9.69
C ASP A 315 -2.87 -21.04 -10.06
N SER A 316 -3.15 -22.29 -10.40
CA SER A 316 -4.51 -22.70 -10.78
C SER A 316 -5.48 -22.79 -9.58
N HIS A 317 -4.97 -22.79 -8.35
CA HIS A 317 -5.70 -23.08 -7.09
C HIS A 317 -6.14 -21.78 -6.41
N LYS A 318 -7.02 -21.04 -7.08
CA LYS A 318 -7.49 -19.73 -6.58
C LYS A 318 -8.17 -19.84 -5.22
N ASN A 319 -7.87 -18.91 -4.33
CA ASN A 319 -8.43 -18.88 -2.99
C ASN A 319 -9.16 -17.56 -2.68
N LYS A 320 -10.45 -17.50 -3.03
CA LYS A 320 -11.27 -16.30 -2.80
C LYS A 320 -11.49 -15.98 -1.31
N GLY A 321 -11.40 -16.99 -0.44
CA GLY A 321 -11.62 -16.82 1.00
C GLY A 321 -10.61 -15.90 1.68
N TRP A 322 -9.44 -15.71 1.07
CA TRP A 322 -8.38 -14.87 1.62
C TRP A 322 -8.42 -13.42 1.18
N GLN A 323 -9.22 -13.06 0.17
CA GLN A 323 -9.14 -11.72 -0.44
C GLN A 323 -9.39 -10.59 0.55
N ASN A 324 -10.42 -10.69 1.40
CA ASN A 324 -10.71 -9.67 2.40
C ASN A 324 -9.60 -9.59 3.46
N PHE A 325 -9.15 -10.73 3.97
CA PHE A 325 -8.09 -10.78 4.98
C PHE A 325 -6.77 -10.21 4.42
N ALA A 326 -6.38 -10.60 3.22
CA ALA A 326 -5.20 -10.08 2.53
C ALA A 326 -5.31 -8.57 2.23
N ALA A 327 -6.50 -8.09 1.85
CA ALA A 327 -6.73 -6.65 1.69
C ALA A 327 -6.58 -5.90 3.03
N ALA A 328 -7.05 -6.50 4.14
CA ALA A 328 -6.89 -5.93 5.47
C ALA A 328 -5.43 -5.88 5.94
N THR A 329 -4.64 -6.93 5.68
CA THR A 329 -3.20 -6.89 6.00
C THR A 329 -2.46 -5.86 5.16
N ALA A 330 -2.78 -5.76 3.86
CA ALA A 330 -2.23 -4.72 2.97
C ALA A 330 -2.59 -3.30 3.45
N ALA A 331 -3.85 -3.08 3.87
CA ALA A 331 -4.29 -1.80 4.43
C ALA A 331 -3.57 -1.48 5.75
N ALA A 332 -3.34 -2.49 6.61
CA ALA A 332 -2.62 -2.30 7.86
C ALA A 332 -1.16 -1.86 7.63
N VAL A 333 -0.45 -2.54 6.71
CA VAL A 333 0.91 -2.16 6.28
C VAL A 333 0.92 -0.78 5.61
N THR A 334 -0.11 -0.46 4.81
CA THR A 334 -0.27 0.88 4.20
C THR A 334 -0.31 1.97 5.26
N LYS A 335 -1.13 1.82 6.31
CA LYS A 335 -1.16 2.78 7.41
C LYS A 335 0.17 2.85 8.15
N ALA A 336 0.77 1.71 8.48
CA ALA A 336 2.05 1.69 9.18
C ALA A 336 3.18 2.38 8.38
N LEU A 337 3.18 2.25 7.05
CA LEU A 337 4.11 2.96 6.17
C LEU A 337 3.86 4.46 6.11
N ILE A 338 2.60 4.89 6.09
CA ILE A 338 2.25 6.33 6.12
C ILE A 338 2.77 6.96 7.42
N GLU A 339 2.58 6.30 8.56
CA GLU A 339 3.05 6.78 9.87
C GLU A 339 4.59 6.94 9.92
N GLU A 340 5.34 6.18 9.12
CA GLU A 340 6.80 6.23 9.01
C GLU A 340 7.32 7.15 7.89
N TYR A 341 6.44 7.65 7.02
CA TYR A 341 6.85 8.40 5.83
C TYR A 341 7.44 9.76 6.23
N PRO A 342 8.66 10.12 5.77
CA PRO A 342 9.29 11.37 6.16
C PRO A 342 8.49 12.59 5.70
N LYS A 343 8.22 13.52 6.62
CA LYS A 343 7.58 14.79 6.29
C LYS A 343 8.59 15.77 5.69
N THR A 344 8.18 16.48 4.65
CA THR A 344 8.94 17.59 4.08
C THR A 344 8.62 18.89 4.83
N ASP A 345 9.63 19.73 5.05
CA ASP A 345 9.41 21.06 5.61
C ASP A 345 8.57 21.89 4.63
N LYS A 346 7.42 22.40 5.08
CA LYS A 346 6.64 23.35 4.28
C LYS A 346 7.41 24.67 4.21
N PRO A 347 7.65 25.25 3.02
CA PRO A 347 8.20 26.60 2.95
C PRO A 347 7.27 27.54 3.72
N ARG A 348 7.82 28.26 4.71
CA ARG A 348 7.10 29.31 5.44
C ARG A 348 6.53 30.27 4.39
N LYS A 349 5.20 30.38 4.30
CA LYS A 349 4.59 31.49 3.55
C LYS A 349 5.11 32.78 4.18
N GLN A 350 5.89 33.56 3.43
CA GLN A 350 6.12 34.95 3.79
C GLN A 350 4.74 35.58 3.91
N ILE A 351 4.45 36.10 5.10
CA ILE A 351 3.27 36.93 5.31
C ILE A 351 3.54 38.19 4.50
N ASP A 352 2.87 38.33 3.36
CA ASP A 352 2.86 39.56 2.60
C ASP A 352 2.02 40.56 3.40
N ASP A 353 2.70 41.42 4.17
CA ASP A 353 2.12 42.40 5.07
C ASP A 353 1.63 43.65 4.31
N SER A 354 0.98 43.45 3.15
CA SER A 354 0.60 44.53 2.23
C SER A 354 -0.89 44.87 2.25
N SER A 355 -1.65 44.45 3.27
CA SER A 355 -3.09 44.77 3.35
C SER A 355 -3.52 45.24 4.72
N ARG A 356 -2.89 46.31 5.24
CA ARG A 356 -3.46 47.11 6.34
C ARG A 356 -2.91 48.56 6.33
N ALA A 357 -3.50 49.42 5.50
CA ALA A 357 -3.41 50.87 5.69
C ALA A 357 -4.50 51.61 4.93
N GLU A 358 -5.74 51.61 5.44
CA GLU A 358 -6.68 52.72 5.23
C GLU A 358 -7.58 52.84 6.47
N SER A 359 -7.19 53.71 7.41
CA SER A 359 -8.09 54.65 8.11
C SER A 359 -7.34 55.45 9.20
N GLU A 360 -7.48 56.77 9.07
CA GLU A 360 -7.51 57.81 10.12
C GLU A 360 -6.18 58.46 10.59
N GLU A 361 -6.00 59.71 10.13
CA GLU A 361 -5.28 60.82 10.79
C GLU A 361 -5.85 61.05 12.21
N SER A 362 -5.09 61.38 13.26
CA SER A 362 -4.35 62.64 13.42
C SER A 362 -3.65 62.71 14.81
N SER A 363 -2.64 63.59 14.89
CA SER A 363 -1.94 64.18 16.06
C SER A 363 -0.61 63.58 16.58
N GLU A 364 0.48 64.19 16.09
CA GLU A 364 1.78 64.59 16.69
C GLU A 364 2.05 64.31 18.19
N VAL A 365 3.25 64.02 18.72
CA VAL A 365 4.67 63.96 18.30
C VAL A 365 5.45 63.26 19.45
N GLY A 366 6.44 62.40 19.16
CA GLY A 366 7.56 62.18 20.10
C GLY A 366 8.23 60.81 20.16
N ARG A 367 9.31 60.66 19.37
CA ARG A 367 10.44 59.70 19.46
C ARG A 367 10.28 58.32 18.81
N ASP A 368 10.72 58.26 17.56
CA ASP A 368 11.09 57.06 16.81
C ASP A 368 12.17 56.23 17.55
N ALA A 369 11.76 55.08 18.06
CA ALA A 369 12.61 53.91 18.16
C ALA A 369 11.76 52.69 17.79
N PRO A 370 12.21 51.81 16.88
CA PRO A 370 11.46 50.61 16.54
C PRO A 370 11.32 49.71 17.77
N ILE A 371 10.07 49.41 18.14
CA ILE A 371 9.74 48.44 19.19
C ILE A 371 9.67 47.06 18.53
N PHE A 372 10.54 46.15 18.92
CA PHE A 372 10.53 44.76 18.46
C PHE A 372 9.87 43.88 19.52
N TYR A 373 8.83 43.16 19.13
CA TYR A 373 8.21 42.13 19.96
C TYR A 373 8.82 40.77 19.61
N ALA A 374 9.30 40.03 20.60
CA ALA A 374 9.79 38.67 20.46
C ALA A 374 9.10 37.77 21.48
N ASP A 375 8.57 36.63 21.04
CA ASP A 375 7.98 35.62 21.92
C ASP A 375 9.09 34.89 22.69
N VAL A 376 9.09 35.01 24.03
CA VAL A 376 10.02 34.30 24.90
C VAL A 376 9.37 32.99 25.34
N SER A 377 9.78 31.87 24.76
CA SER A 377 9.37 30.53 25.22
C SER A 377 10.24 30.07 26.40
N LYS A 378 9.73 29.10 27.18
CA LYS A 378 10.17 28.70 28.54
C LYS A 378 11.66 28.33 28.75
N CYS A 379 12.51 28.37 27.73
CA CYS A 379 13.91 27.93 27.80
C CYS A 379 14.96 29.01 27.50
N ASN A 380 14.59 30.28 27.29
CA ASN A 380 15.57 31.31 26.95
C ASN A 380 16.16 31.98 28.20
N ILE A 381 17.49 31.99 28.35
CA ILE A 381 18.19 32.69 29.45
C ILE A 381 18.74 34.02 28.92
N PHE A 382 18.43 35.12 29.60
CA PHE A 382 18.97 36.44 29.28
C PHE A 382 20.41 36.55 29.80
N THR A 383 21.38 36.67 28.89
CA THR A 383 22.81 36.63 29.25
C THR A 383 23.51 37.99 29.23
N GLY A 384 22.90 39.05 28.70
CA GLY A 384 23.43 40.41 28.83
C GLY A 384 22.85 41.45 27.85
N PHE A 385 23.17 42.72 28.11
CA PHE A 385 22.79 43.90 27.31
C PHE A 385 24.01 44.81 27.07
N HIS A 386 24.20 45.28 25.84
CA HIS A 386 25.19 46.31 25.51
C HIS A 386 24.62 47.35 24.53
N SER A 387 24.98 48.62 24.71
CA SER A 387 24.58 49.74 23.85
C SER A 387 25.82 50.43 23.27
N SER A 388 25.89 50.54 21.95
CA SER A 388 26.92 51.31 21.25
C SER A 388 26.33 51.92 19.98
N GLY A 389 26.59 53.20 19.73
CA GLY A 389 26.29 53.85 18.44
C GLY A 389 24.82 53.83 18.01
N GLY A 390 23.86 53.79 18.95
CA GLY A 390 22.43 53.77 18.64
C GLY A 390 21.86 52.38 18.33
N THR A 391 22.65 51.31 18.44
CA THR A 391 22.18 49.92 18.31
C THR A 391 22.16 49.25 19.67
N GLN A 392 21.04 48.61 20.01
CA GLN A 392 20.89 47.74 21.17
C GLN A 392 20.97 46.29 20.71
N ILE A 393 21.90 45.52 21.27
CA ILE A 393 22.04 44.08 20.98
C ILE A 393 21.64 43.31 22.24
N ILE A 394 20.68 42.40 22.08
CA ILE A 394 20.19 41.50 23.14
C ILE A 394 20.63 40.08 22.78
N ASN A 395 21.37 39.43 23.68
CA ASN A 395 21.83 38.06 23.49
C ASN A 395 20.92 37.08 24.24
N PHE A 396 20.41 36.07 23.53
CA PHE A 396 19.71 34.93 24.11
C PHE A 396 20.66 33.73 24.10
N GLY A 397 20.81 33.09 25.28
CA GLY A 397 21.63 31.88 25.47
C GLY A 397 20.81 30.62 25.55
#